data_AF-A0A965TXL0-F1
#
_entry.id   AF-A0A965TXL0-F1
#
_cell.length_a   1.000
_cell.length_b   1.000
_cell.length_c   1.000
_cell.angle_alpha   90.00
_cell.angle_beta   90.00
_cell.angle_gamma   90.00
#
_symmetry.space_group_name_H-M   'P 1'
#
loop_
_entity.id
_entity.type
_entity.pdbx_description
1 polymer ?
#
loop_
_entity_poly.entity_id
_entity_poly.type
_entity_poly.pdbx_seq_one_letter_code
_entity_poly.pdbx_strand_id
1 'polypeptide(L)'
;MGEIMRPVPFEELIVRIFSEYRLQQSIFSIHEDQFYKVNPQKGIKVFDQFCATPLGPAAGPHTQLAQNIVSSYLVGGRFMELKTVQKLDTLEVEKPCIDVRDEGYNVEWSTEYTLEKAHDEYVKAYIILHLLDALFNNGEFTSPSFIFNMSIGYDLAGIKTPKMQQYIDSMIDAKKSPVFDSYIASLKAIIEEQTFLEDTKWAHLYKKLTSLPKKISHNICPS
;
A
#
# COMPACT_ATOMS: atom_id res chain seq x y z
N MET A 1 -20.35 -6.97 3.42
CA MET A 1 -19.33 -6.02 3.91
C MET A 1 -19.71 -5.59 5.31
N GLY A 2 -18.74 -5.49 6.24
CA GLY A 2 -19.01 -4.97 7.58
C GLY A 2 -19.40 -3.50 7.56
N GLU A 3 -20.03 -3.04 8.63
CA GLU A 3 -20.49 -1.64 8.75
C GLU A 3 -19.32 -0.64 8.88
N ILE A 4 -18.12 -1.09 9.27
CA ILE A 4 -16.96 -0.23 9.49
C ILE A 4 -15.70 -0.94 8.97
N MET A 5 -14.95 -0.30 8.07
CA MET A 5 -13.57 -0.70 7.78
C MET A 5 -12.68 -0.45 8.99
N ARG A 6 -12.02 -1.52 9.48
CA ARG A 6 -11.13 -1.46 10.64
C ARG A 6 -9.67 -1.53 10.16
N PRO A 7 -8.87 -0.48 10.37
CA PRO A 7 -7.45 -0.52 10.02
C PRO A 7 -6.72 -1.47 10.97
N VAL A 8 -5.72 -2.17 10.44
CA VAL A 8 -4.82 -3.02 11.23
C VAL A 8 -3.55 -2.22 11.53
N PRO A 9 -3.00 -2.28 12.76
CA PRO A 9 -1.70 -1.68 13.08
C PRO A 9 -0.58 -2.21 12.18
N PHE A 10 0.44 -1.39 11.94
CA PHE A 10 1.52 -1.72 11.01
C PHE A 10 2.29 -2.99 11.40
N GLU A 11 2.67 -3.11 12.67
CA GLU A 11 3.40 -4.25 13.22
C GLU A 11 2.55 -5.52 13.13
N GLU A 12 1.25 -5.42 13.39
CA GLU A 12 0.31 -6.54 13.26
C GLU A 12 0.15 -7.00 11.81
N LEU A 13 0.18 -6.08 10.83
CA LEU A 13 0.20 -6.45 9.40
C LEU A 13 1.45 -7.25 9.06
N ILE A 14 2.63 -6.82 9.52
CA ILE A 14 3.89 -7.56 9.32
C ILE A 14 3.81 -8.94 9.97
N VAL A 15 3.41 -9.01 11.24
CA VAL A 15 3.24 -10.29 11.96
C VAL A 15 2.29 -11.20 11.20
N ARG A 16 1.14 -10.69 10.75
CA ARG A 16 0.15 -11.45 10.00
C ARG A 16 0.70 -11.99 8.67
N ILE A 17 1.38 -11.14 7.89
CA ILE A 17 1.99 -11.54 6.61
C ILE A 17 2.94 -12.72 6.79
N PHE A 18 3.88 -12.61 7.73
CA PHE A 18 4.95 -13.61 7.84
C PHE A 18 4.58 -14.82 8.70
N SER A 19 3.67 -14.66 9.67
CA SER A 19 3.13 -15.79 10.43
C SER A 19 2.22 -16.67 9.56
N GLU A 20 1.39 -16.06 8.71
CA GLU A 20 0.59 -16.82 7.73
C GLU A 20 1.49 -17.53 6.72
N TYR A 21 2.51 -16.84 6.19
CA TYR A 21 3.44 -17.44 5.24
C TYR A 21 4.20 -18.62 5.83
N ARG A 22 4.63 -18.53 7.10
CA ARG A 22 5.30 -19.62 7.81
C ARG A 22 4.42 -20.86 7.95
N LEU A 23 3.14 -20.67 8.26
CA LEU A 23 2.22 -21.77 8.58
C LEU A 23 1.55 -22.38 7.34
N GLN A 24 1.29 -21.56 6.31
CA GLN A 24 0.41 -21.92 5.21
C GLN A 24 1.01 -21.61 3.83
N GLN A 25 2.22 -21.04 3.77
CA GLN A 25 2.85 -20.56 2.54
C GLN A 25 1.95 -19.57 1.78
N SER A 26 1.09 -18.85 2.50
CA SER A 26 0.18 -17.85 1.97
C SER A 26 0.35 -16.51 2.65
N ILE A 27 -0.05 -15.44 1.97
CA ILE A 27 -0.17 -14.09 2.54
C ILE A 27 -1.57 -13.58 2.19
N PHE A 28 -2.37 -13.26 3.21
CA PHE A 28 -3.77 -12.84 3.04
C PHE A 28 -4.58 -13.84 2.21
N SER A 29 -4.37 -15.13 2.48
CA SER A 29 -4.99 -16.29 1.83
C SER A 29 -4.63 -16.49 0.35
N ILE A 30 -3.63 -15.77 -0.16
CA ILE A 30 -3.06 -15.99 -1.49
C ILE A 30 -1.85 -16.92 -1.31
N HIS A 31 -1.92 -18.12 -1.87
CA HIS A 31 -0.82 -19.09 -1.76
C HIS A 31 0.36 -18.70 -2.66
N GLU A 32 1.59 -19.08 -2.27
CA GLU A 32 2.81 -18.58 -2.91
C GLU A 32 2.99 -18.98 -4.38
N ASP A 33 2.31 -20.03 -4.83
CA ASP A 33 2.29 -20.44 -6.24
C ASP A 33 1.47 -19.48 -7.12
N GLN A 34 0.58 -18.68 -6.52
CA GLN A 34 -0.16 -17.60 -7.15
C GLN A 34 0.59 -16.28 -7.13
N PHE A 35 1.73 -16.19 -6.42
CA PHE A 35 2.53 -14.97 -6.43
C PHE A 35 3.11 -14.73 -7.82
N TYR A 36 2.88 -13.53 -8.33
CA TYR A 36 3.33 -13.13 -9.64
C TYR A 36 4.86 -13.03 -9.67
N LYS A 37 5.47 -13.77 -10.59
CA LYS A 37 6.91 -13.70 -10.87
C LYS A 37 7.15 -12.64 -11.93
N VAL A 38 7.88 -11.58 -11.55
CA VAL A 38 8.20 -10.47 -12.46
C VAL A 38 8.97 -10.99 -13.68
N ASN A 39 8.54 -10.57 -14.87
CA ASN A 39 9.30 -10.74 -16.10
C ASN A 39 10.06 -9.43 -16.38
N PRO A 40 11.40 -9.40 -16.25
CA PRO A 40 12.19 -8.17 -16.42
C PRO A 40 12.05 -7.51 -17.81
N GLN A 41 11.61 -8.25 -18.83
CA GLN A 41 11.45 -7.75 -20.20
C GLN A 41 10.13 -7.02 -20.43
N LYS A 42 9.18 -7.10 -19.48
CA LYS A 42 7.82 -6.53 -19.62
C LYS A 42 7.60 -5.26 -18.80
N GLY A 43 8.64 -4.77 -18.12
CA GLY A 43 8.56 -3.53 -17.36
C GLY A 43 8.30 -2.33 -18.27
N ILE A 44 7.59 -1.34 -17.73
CA ILE A 44 7.26 -0.09 -18.41
C ILE A 44 7.76 1.11 -17.61
N LYS A 45 7.76 2.28 -18.23
CA LYS A 45 7.97 3.56 -17.55
C LYS A 45 6.70 4.40 -17.66
N VAL A 46 6.26 4.96 -16.54
CA VAL A 46 5.11 5.85 -16.45
C VAL A 46 5.52 7.02 -15.56
N PHE A 47 5.35 8.27 -16.03
CA PHE A 47 5.77 9.49 -15.32
C PHE A 47 7.22 9.42 -14.80
N ASP A 48 8.16 8.97 -15.66
CA ASP A 48 9.57 8.75 -15.35
C ASP A 48 9.87 7.75 -14.22
N GLN A 49 8.85 7.05 -13.71
CA GLN A 49 8.98 5.96 -12.73
C GLN A 49 8.90 4.60 -13.42
N PHE A 50 9.64 3.63 -12.89
CA PHE A 50 9.60 2.25 -13.37
C PHE A 50 8.42 1.49 -12.76
N CYS A 51 7.75 0.67 -13.58
CA CYS A 51 6.67 -0.19 -13.14
C CYS A 51 6.85 -1.58 -13.76
N ALA A 52 6.94 -2.62 -12.93
CA ALA A 52 7.27 -3.97 -13.40
C ALA A 52 6.15 -4.65 -14.21
N THR A 53 4.92 -4.16 -14.11
CA THR A 53 3.78 -4.60 -14.94
C THR A 53 2.92 -3.40 -15.34
N PRO A 54 2.24 -3.44 -16.50
CA PRO A 54 1.30 -2.39 -16.91
C PRO A 54 -0.08 -2.54 -16.26
N LEU A 55 -0.18 -3.28 -15.15
CA LEU A 55 -1.46 -3.66 -14.54
C LEU A 55 -1.51 -3.20 -13.09
N GLY A 56 -2.72 -2.92 -12.63
CA GLY A 56 -3.01 -2.74 -11.22
C GLY A 56 -4.43 -2.25 -10.99
N PRO A 57 -4.80 -2.10 -9.72
CA PRO A 57 -6.14 -1.75 -9.30
C PRO A 57 -6.44 -0.27 -9.60
N ALA A 58 -7.67 -0.01 -10.03
CA ALA A 58 -8.21 1.34 -10.17
C ALA A 58 -8.65 1.90 -8.81
N ALA A 59 -8.80 3.22 -8.70
CA ALA A 59 -9.28 3.87 -7.49
C ALA A 59 -10.65 3.33 -7.09
N GLY A 60 -10.74 2.69 -5.93
CA GLY A 60 -11.97 2.01 -5.53
C GLY A 60 -11.90 1.43 -4.13
N PRO A 61 -12.97 0.75 -3.68
CA PRO A 61 -13.02 0.22 -2.31
C PRO A 61 -11.85 -0.71 -1.97
N HIS A 62 -11.30 -1.39 -2.97
CA HIS A 62 -10.19 -2.30 -2.85
C HIS A 62 -8.83 -1.60 -2.68
N THR A 63 -8.70 -0.31 -2.96
CA THR A 63 -7.47 0.47 -2.74
C THR A 63 -7.53 1.39 -1.52
N GLN A 64 -8.42 1.11 -0.57
CA GLN A 64 -8.50 1.82 0.73
C GLN A 64 -7.61 1.22 1.82
N LEU A 65 -7.47 -0.11 1.85
CA LEU A 65 -6.79 -0.83 2.93
C LEU A 65 -5.41 -1.33 2.48
N ALA A 66 -4.43 -1.24 3.37
CA ALA A 66 -3.06 -1.66 3.10
C ALA A 66 -2.99 -3.13 2.67
N GLN A 67 -3.71 -4.01 3.38
CA GLN A 67 -3.76 -5.45 3.05
C GLN A 67 -4.27 -5.75 1.63
N ASN A 68 -5.17 -4.93 1.09
CA ASN A 68 -5.73 -5.14 -0.24
C ASN A 68 -4.75 -4.67 -1.32
N ILE A 69 -4.04 -3.56 -1.07
CA ILE A 69 -2.95 -3.09 -1.94
C ILE A 69 -1.82 -4.13 -1.97
N VAL A 70 -1.45 -4.66 -0.80
CA VAL A 70 -0.47 -5.76 -0.69
C VAL A 70 -0.95 -7.00 -1.45
N SER A 71 -2.21 -7.40 -1.27
CA SER A 71 -2.80 -8.53 -2.00
C SER A 71 -2.75 -8.32 -3.51
N SER A 72 -3.07 -7.12 -4.00
CA SER A 72 -2.95 -6.78 -5.42
C SER A 72 -1.51 -6.88 -5.92
N TYR A 73 -0.53 -6.47 -5.10
CA TYR A 73 0.88 -6.57 -5.45
C TYR A 73 1.34 -8.02 -5.56
N LEU A 74 0.92 -8.89 -4.63
CA LEU A 74 1.28 -10.32 -4.66
C LEU A 74 0.88 -10.99 -5.98
N VAL A 75 -0.27 -10.62 -6.55
CA VAL A 75 -0.78 -11.19 -7.81
C VAL A 75 -0.44 -10.38 -9.06
N GLY A 76 0.50 -9.44 -8.97
CA GLY A 76 1.12 -8.78 -10.13
C GLY A 76 0.67 -7.35 -10.42
N GLY A 77 -0.17 -6.75 -9.58
CA GLY A 77 -0.45 -5.31 -9.64
C GLY A 77 0.80 -4.51 -9.31
N ARG A 78 1.15 -3.53 -10.14
CA ARG A 78 2.29 -2.62 -9.94
C ARG A 78 1.93 -1.16 -10.14
N PHE A 79 0.86 -0.83 -10.85
CA PHE A 79 0.33 0.53 -10.90
C PHE A 79 -0.90 0.64 -10.00
N MET A 80 -0.74 1.18 -8.79
CA MET A 80 -1.80 1.24 -7.78
C MET A 80 -2.46 2.62 -7.82
N GLU A 81 -3.68 2.70 -8.35
CA GLU A 81 -4.49 3.90 -8.22
C GLU A 81 -5.20 3.90 -6.86
N LEU A 82 -4.75 4.77 -5.96
CA LEU A 82 -5.24 4.83 -4.59
C LEU A 82 -6.68 5.35 -4.56
N LYS A 83 -7.48 4.93 -3.56
CA LYS A 83 -8.88 5.37 -3.47
C LYS A 83 -8.93 6.90 -3.42
N THR A 84 -9.82 7.44 -4.25
CA THR A 84 -10.10 8.87 -4.34
C THR A 84 -10.42 9.44 -2.97
N VAL A 85 -9.59 10.39 -2.52
CA VAL A 85 -9.84 11.17 -1.31
C VAL A 85 -10.51 12.50 -1.64
N GLN A 86 -11.16 13.10 -0.65
CA GLN A 86 -11.93 14.33 -0.82
C GLN A 86 -12.02 15.16 0.46
N LYS A 87 -12.49 16.41 0.33
CA LYS A 87 -12.68 17.35 1.45
C LYS A 87 -13.72 16.85 2.45
N LEU A 88 -14.82 16.28 1.97
CA LEU A 88 -15.89 15.74 2.83
C LEU A 88 -15.58 14.29 3.17
N ASP A 89 -14.82 14.10 4.24
CA ASP A 89 -14.25 12.80 4.63
C ASP A 89 -14.88 12.20 5.90
N THR A 90 -16.02 12.75 6.31
CA THR A 90 -16.86 12.30 7.44
C THR A 90 -18.33 12.18 7.03
N LEU A 91 -18.60 11.57 5.87
CA LEU A 91 -19.96 11.38 5.37
C LEU A 91 -20.57 10.11 5.97
N GLU A 92 -21.83 10.20 6.38
CA GLU A 92 -22.66 9.01 6.61
C GLU A 92 -23.19 8.53 5.27
N VAL A 93 -22.79 7.32 4.87
CA VAL A 93 -23.18 6.71 3.60
C VAL A 93 -24.17 5.59 3.88
N GLU A 94 -25.37 5.69 3.31
CA GLU A 94 -26.37 4.62 3.39
C GLU A 94 -25.85 3.33 2.74
N LYS A 95 -26.18 2.18 3.35
CA LYS A 95 -25.71 0.85 2.93
C LYS A 95 -26.88 0.00 2.43
N PRO A 96 -26.72 -0.79 1.34
CA PRO A 96 -25.49 -0.97 0.56
C PRO A 96 -25.18 0.26 -0.32
N CYS A 97 -23.95 0.77 -0.23
CA CYS A 97 -23.49 1.92 -1.02
C CYS A 97 -23.09 1.52 -2.46
N ILE A 98 -23.07 0.22 -2.73
CA ILE A 98 -22.92 -0.39 -4.05
C ILE A 98 -23.95 -1.52 -4.12
N ASP A 99 -24.95 -1.38 -5.00
CA ASP A 99 -25.95 -2.42 -5.27
C ASP A 99 -25.83 -2.83 -6.74
N VAL A 100 -25.42 -4.09 -6.97
CA VAL A 100 -25.17 -4.62 -8.31
C VAL A 100 -26.03 -5.88 -8.49
N ARG A 101 -27.28 -5.67 -8.89
CA ARG A 101 -28.21 -6.76 -9.24
C ARG A 101 -28.23 -6.96 -10.74
N ASP A 102 -28.86 -6.01 -11.44
CA ASP A 102 -28.92 -5.95 -12.90
C ASP A 102 -28.26 -4.65 -13.39
N GLU A 103 -28.72 -3.50 -12.88
CA GLU A 103 -28.05 -2.21 -13.00
C GLU A 103 -27.23 -1.93 -11.73
N GLY A 104 -26.00 -1.42 -11.91
CA GLY A 104 -25.11 -1.07 -10.81
C GLY A 104 -25.41 0.34 -10.29
N TYR A 105 -25.90 0.44 -9.06
CA TYR A 105 -26.06 1.71 -8.35
C TYR A 105 -24.88 1.91 -7.41
N ASN A 106 -24.25 3.08 -7.48
CA ASN A 106 -23.12 3.46 -6.64
C ASN A 106 -23.37 4.82 -6.01
N VAL A 107 -23.17 4.91 -4.69
CA VAL A 107 -23.05 6.20 -4.02
C VAL A 107 -21.65 6.73 -4.29
N GLU A 108 -21.57 7.76 -5.13
CA GLU A 108 -20.32 8.33 -5.64
C GLU A 108 -19.37 8.77 -4.51
N TRP A 109 -19.92 9.21 -3.38
CA TRP A 109 -19.17 9.66 -2.20
C TRP A 109 -19.01 8.53 -1.18
N SER A 110 -18.13 7.57 -1.49
CA SER A 110 -17.98 6.31 -0.75
C SER A 110 -16.61 6.09 -0.11
N THR A 111 -15.83 7.15 0.14
CA THR A 111 -14.64 6.99 0.99
C THR A 111 -15.07 6.78 2.44
N GLU A 112 -14.66 5.67 3.04
CA GLU A 112 -14.98 5.39 4.45
C GLU A 112 -13.94 6.02 5.40
N TYR A 113 -12.78 6.40 4.87
CA TYR A 113 -11.66 6.92 5.65
C TYR A 113 -11.51 8.43 5.51
N THR A 114 -11.16 9.05 6.64
CA THR A 114 -10.67 10.42 6.69
C THR A 114 -9.36 10.53 5.92
N LEU A 115 -8.96 11.74 5.55
CA LEU A 115 -7.67 11.99 4.89
C LEU A 115 -6.50 11.43 5.70
N GLU A 116 -6.53 11.56 7.02
CA GLU A 116 -5.49 11.06 7.91
C GLU A 116 -5.45 9.52 7.92
N LYS A 117 -6.61 8.85 7.94
CA LYS A 117 -6.70 7.39 7.90
C LYS A 117 -6.30 6.81 6.54
N ALA A 118 -6.68 7.48 5.45
CA ALA A 118 -6.26 7.09 4.10
C ALA A 118 -4.73 7.18 3.97
N HIS A 119 -4.16 8.31 4.39
CA HIS A 119 -2.71 8.50 4.43
C HIS A 119 -2.02 7.41 5.26
N ASP A 120 -2.51 7.12 6.47
CA ASP A 120 -1.99 6.06 7.35
C ASP A 120 -1.90 4.70 6.64
N GLU A 121 -2.99 4.25 6.00
CA GLU A 121 -2.99 2.99 5.24
C GLU A 121 -2.04 3.00 4.04
N TYR A 122 -1.91 4.13 3.34
CA TYR A 122 -1.02 4.24 2.18
C TYR A 122 0.44 4.21 2.59
N VAL A 123 0.81 4.83 3.72
CA VAL A 123 2.17 4.72 4.26
C VAL A 123 2.47 3.27 4.65
N LYS A 124 1.55 2.58 5.35
CA LYS A 124 1.72 1.15 5.69
C LYS A 124 1.95 0.30 4.45
N ALA A 125 1.06 0.42 3.46
CA ALA A 125 1.13 -0.33 2.22
C ALA A 125 2.46 -0.08 1.50
N TYR A 126 2.82 1.19 1.34
CA TYR A 126 4.05 1.60 0.67
C TYR A 126 5.29 0.97 1.31
N ILE A 127 5.44 1.05 2.63
CA ILE A 127 6.58 0.47 3.34
C ILE A 127 6.57 -1.07 3.28
N ILE A 128 5.41 -1.72 3.44
CA ILE A 128 5.29 -3.18 3.31
C ILE A 128 5.67 -3.65 1.91
N LEU A 129 5.25 -2.93 0.87
CA LEU A 129 5.59 -3.28 -0.50
C LEU A 129 7.10 -3.16 -0.76
N HIS A 130 7.80 -2.18 -0.19
CA HIS A 130 9.27 -2.10 -0.27
C HIS A 130 9.93 -3.33 0.35
N LEU A 131 9.43 -3.79 1.50
CA LEU A 131 9.91 -5.01 2.14
C LEU A 131 9.69 -6.24 1.26
N LEU A 132 8.48 -6.43 0.74
CA LEU A 132 8.16 -7.56 -0.13
C LEU A 132 8.94 -7.53 -1.45
N ASP A 133 9.10 -6.35 -2.05
CA ASP A 133 9.89 -6.16 -3.27
C ASP A 133 11.35 -6.57 -3.05
N ALA A 134 11.97 -6.11 -1.95
CA ALA A 134 13.32 -6.52 -1.57
C ALA A 134 13.41 -8.05 -1.33
N LEU A 135 12.46 -8.64 -0.61
CA LEU A 135 12.43 -10.07 -0.32
C LEU A 135 12.28 -10.93 -1.58
N PHE A 136 11.40 -10.52 -2.50
CA PHE A 136 11.19 -11.21 -3.78
C PHE A 136 12.39 -11.07 -4.72
N ASN A 137 13.21 -10.04 -4.50
CA ASN A 137 14.46 -9.80 -5.20
C ASN A 137 15.70 -10.17 -4.36
N ASN A 138 15.62 -11.26 -3.59
CA ASN A 138 16.76 -11.85 -2.87
C ASN A 138 17.46 -10.89 -1.89
N GLY A 139 16.69 -10.01 -1.25
CA GLY A 139 17.14 -9.00 -0.30
C GLY A 139 17.70 -7.73 -0.94
N GLU A 140 17.65 -7.61 -2.26
CA GLU A 140 18.19 -6.48 -3.01
C GLU A 140 17.10 -5.48 -3.39
N PHE A 141 17.36 -4.21 -3.12
CA PHE A 141 16.47 -3.11 -3.46
C PHE A 141 17.29 -1.97 -4.09
N THR A 142 16.85 -1.55 -5.28
CA THR A 142 17.43 -0.43 -6.04
C THR A 142 16.40 0.67 -6.21
N SER A 143 15.20 0.32 -6.68
CA SER A 143 14.05 1.20 -6.84
C SER A 143 12.77 0.39 -6.69
N PRO A 144 11.64 1.03 -6.34
CA PRO A 144 10.35 0.34 -6.30
C PRO A 144 10.01 -0.28 -7.66
N SER A 145 9.46 -1.49 -7.65
CA SER A 145 8.91 -2.14 -8.85
C SER A 145 7.47 -1.69 -9.15
N PHE A 146 6.90 -0.82 -8.34
CA PHE A 146 5.51 -0.36 -8.37
C PHE A 146 5.42 1.17 -8.28
N ILE A 147 4.27 1.71 -8.66
CA ILE A 147 3.92 3.12 -8.60
C ILE A 147 2.63 3.27 -7.81
N PHE A 148 2.58 4.22 -6.88
CA PHE A 148 1.34 4.72 -6.32
C PHE A 148 0.90 5.95 -7.10
N ASN A 149 -0.35 5.96 -7.55
CA ASN A 149 -0.98 7.08 -8.20
C ASN A 149 -2.11 7.59 -7.29
N MET A 150 -1.98 8.83 -6.84
CA MET A 150 -2.95 9.44 -5.94
C MET A 150 -4.17 9.91 -6.73
N SER A 151 -5.35 9.42 -6.36
CA SER A 151 -6.63 9.92 -6.89
C SER A 151 -7.21 10.98 -5.94
N ILE A 152 -7.55 12.15 -6.49
CA ILE A 152 -8.12 13.27 -5.74
C ILE A 152 -9.42 13.69 -6.42
N GLY A 153 -10.51 13.63 -5.68
CA GLY A 153 -11.79 14.16 -6.14
C GLY A 153 -11.98 15.56 -5.61
N TYR A 154 -12.47 16.48 -6.46
CA TYR A 154 -13.20 17.74 -6.18
C TYR A 154 -12.93 18.79 -7.27
N ASP A 155 -13.64 19.92 -7.18
CA ASP A 155 -13.27 21.13 -7.88
C ASP A 155 -11.93 21.72 -7.38
N LEU A 156 -11.36 22.64 -8.16
CA LEU A 156 -10.09 23.29 -7.84
C LEU A 156 -10.12 23.99 -6.48
N ALA A 157 -11.26 24.55 -6.10
CA ALA A 157 -11.42 25.25 -4.82
C ALA A 157 -11.33 24.26 -3.63
N GLY A 158 -11.94 23.08 -3.74
CA GLY A 158 -11.86 22.02 -2.75
C GLY A 158 -10.44 21.46 -2.61
N ILE A 159 -9.77 21.20 -3.73
CA ILE A 159 -8.38 20.68 -3.74
C ILE A 159 -7.42 21.66 -3.06
N LYS A 160 -7.63 22.98 -3.22
CA LYS A 160 -6.80 24.04 -2.62
C LYS A 160 -7.03 24.26 -1.12
N THR A 161 -7.97 23.55 -0.49
CA THR A 161 -8.21 23.72 0.95
C THR A 161 -7.00 23.24 1.78
N PRO A 162 -6.71 23.85 2.94
CA PRO A 162 -5.54 23.50 3.75
C PRO A 162 -5.47 22.01 4.12
N LYS A 163 -6.61 21.38 4.45
CA LYS A 163 -6.69 19.95 4.80
C LYS A 163 -6.32 19.05 3.62
N MET A 164 -6.83 19.36 2.43
CA MET A 164 -6.48 18.61 1.20
C MET A 164 -5.02 18.82 0.81
N GLN A 165 -4.52 20.05 0.87
CA GLN A 165 -3.12 20.36 0.56
C GLN A 165 -2.17 19.65 1.53
N GLN A 166 -2.49 19.61 2.82
CA GLN A 166 -1.69 18.86 3.80
C GLN A 166 -1.56 17.37 3.44
N TYR A 167 -2.65 16.73 3.01
CA TYR A 167 -2.63 15.34 2.55
C TYR A 167 -1.84 15.18 1.24
N ILE A 168 -2.06 16.06 0.26
CA ILE A 168 -1.38 16.04 -1.04
C ILE A 168 0.14 16.18 -0.85
N ASP A 169 0.56 17.19 -0.09
CA ASP A 169 1.96 17.47 0.18
C ASP A 169 2.63 16.31 0.92
N SER A 170 1.93 15.67 1.87
CA SER A 170 2.49 14.54 2.62
C SER A 170 2.61 13.26 1.77
N MET A 171 1.75 13.09 0.76
CA MET A 171 1.87 11.99 -0.21
C MET A 171 2.97 12.26 -1.24
N ILE A 172 3.21 13.53 -1.63
CA ILE A 172 4.30 13.89 -2.54
C ILE A 172 5.67 13.77 -1.83
N ASP A 173 5.79 14.29 -0.61
CA ASP A 173 7.00 14.23 0.21
C ASP A 173 6.67 14.01 1.70
N ALA A 174 6.89 12.79 2.16
CA ALA A 174 6.61 12.37 3.53
C ALA A 174 7.71 12.73 4.54
N LYS A 175 8.75 13.53 4.21
CA LYS A 175 9.84 13.89 5.14
C LYS A 175 9.39 14.53 6.46
N LYS A 176 8.22 15.15 6.48
CA LYS A 176 7.64 15.78 7.68
C LYS A 176 6.52 14.94 8.30
N SER A 177 6.32 13.71 7.83
CA SER A 177 5.24 12.84 8.27
C SER A 177 5.67 12.00 9.47
N PRO A 178 5.12 12.25 10.68
CA PRO A 178 5.49 11.48 11.86
C PRO A 178 5.12 10.00 11.75
N VAL A 179 4.05 9.70 11.00
CA VAL A 179 3.59 8.33 10.74
C VAL A 179 4.60 7.58 9.88
N PHE A 180 5.16 8.23 8.86
CA PHE A 180 6.18 7.63 8.01
C PHE A 180 7.44 7.30 8.83
N ASP A 181 7.96 8.26 9.59
CA ASP A 181 9.14 8.06 10.43
C ASP A 181 8.92 6.95 11.48
N SER A 182 7.73 6.91 12.08
CA SER A 182 7.35 5.86 13.03
C SER A 182 7.43 4.47 12.38
N TYR A 183 6.86 4.28 11.19
CA TYR A 183 6.86 2.97 10.54
C TYR A 183 8.22 2.57 9.97
N ILE A 184 9.05 3.53 9.55
CA ILE A 184 10.46 3.26 9.22
C ILE A 184 11.23 2.80 10.47
N ALA A 185 11.00 3.43 11.63
CA ALA A 185 11.61 3.02 12.89
C ALA A 185 11.13 1.63 13.33
N SER A 186 9.82 1.35 13.25
CA SER A 186 9.25 0.03 13.54
C SER A 186 9.81 -1.04 12.60
N LEU A 187 9.87 -0.78 11.29
CA LEU A 187 10.47 -1.71 10.32
C LEU A 187 11.93 -2.00 10.66
N LYS A 188 12.70 -0.98 11.03
CA LYS A 188 14.10 -1.15 11.44
C LYS A 188 14.21 -2.05 12.66
N ALA A 189 13.41 -1.82 13.71
CA ALA A 189 13.41 -2.65 14.91
C ALA A 189 13.05 -4.11 14.60
N ILE A 190 12.01 -4.33 13.79
CA ILE A 190 11.59 -5.67 13.35
C ILE A 190 12.71 -6.41 12.58
N ILE A 191 13.45 -5.70 11.72
CA ILE A 191 14.60 -6.27 11.00
C ILE A 191 15.75 -6.61 11.95
N GLU A 192 16.01 -5.78 12.96
CA GLU A 192 17.08 -5.98 13.94
C GLU A 192 16.80 -7.17 14.89
N GLU A 193 15.53 -7.41 15.23
CA GLU A 193 15.10 -8.55 16.05
C GLU A 193 15.35 -9.90 15.36
N GLN A 194 15.34 -9.95 14.02
CA GLN A 194 15.60 -11.14 13.23
C GLN A 194 14.68 -12.34 13.51
N THR A 195 13.45 -12.10 13.94
CA THR A 195 12.46 -13.16 14.27
C THR A 195 11.36 -13.33 13.21
N PHE A 196 10.94 -12.26 12.53
CA PHE A 196 9.74 -12.29 11.70
C PHE A 196 9.85 -13.19 10.44
N LEU A 197 11.05 -13.34 9.86
CA LEU A 197 11.34 -14.25 8.74
C LEU A 197 11.78 -15.66 9.18
N GLU A 198 11.84 -15.97 10.48
CA GLU A 198 12.16 -17.32 10.94
C GLU A 198 11.23 -18.35 10.28
N ASP A 199 11.79 -19.52 9.95
CA ASP A 199 11.11 -20.62 9.25
C ASP A 199 10.46 -20.24 7.91
N THR A 200 10.83 -19.10 7.32
CA THR A 200 10.49 -18.73 5.95
C THR A 200 11.67 -18.96 5.03
N LYS A 201 11.43 -19.07 3.72
CA LYS A 201 12.50 -19.15 2.71
C LYS A 201 13.45 -17.93 2.72
N TRP A 202 13.04 -16.83 3.35
CA TRP A 202 13.79 -15.57 3.41
C TRP A 202 14.62 -15.38 4.68
N ALA A 203 14.63 -16.33 5.62
CA ALA A 203 15.36 -16.20 6.89
C ALA A 203 16.86 -15.82 6.70
N HIS A 204 17.47 -16.28 5.61
CA HIS A 204 18.87 -15.98 5.29
C HIS A 204 19.13 -14.54 4.82
N LEU A 205 18.08 -13.72 4.61
CA LEU A 205 18.17 -12.39 4.00
C LEU A 205 18.29 -11.23 5.00
N TYR A 206 18.17 -11.45 6.32
CA TYR A 206 18.19 -10.38 7.32
C TYR A 206 19.34 -9.38 7.14
N LYS A 207 20.55 -9.89 6.93
CA LYS A 207 21.75 -9.06 6.73
C LYS A 207 21.58 -8.09 5.55
N LYS A 208 20.98 -8.52 4.44
CA LYS A 208 20.75 -7.68 3.26
C LYS A 208 19.68 -6.62 3.52
N LEU A 209 18.66 -6.94 4.33
CA LEU A 209 17.54 -6.05 4.65
C LEU A 209 17.90 -4.92 5.63
N THR A 210 18.99 -5.02 6.38
CA THR A 210 19.42 -3.97 7.35
C THR A 210 19.56 -2.58 6.73
N SER A 211 19.87 -2.49 5.43
CA SER A 211 19.98 -1.23 4.70
C SER A 211 18.64 -0.71 4.15
N LEU A 212 17.61 -1.55 4.09
CA LEU A 212 16.35 -1.25 3.41
C LEU A 212 15.63 -0.03 4.00
N PRO A 213 15.45 0.13 5.34
CA PRO A 213 14.73 1.28 5.88
C PRO A 213 15.31 2.64 5.45
N LYS A 214 16.63 2.70 5.21
CA LYS A 214 17.31 3.92 4.73
C LYS A 214 17.15 4.17 3.23
N LYS A 215 16.78 3.13 2.46
CA LYS A 215 16.60 3.19 1.00
C LYS A 215 15.16 3.49 0.59
N ILE A 216 14.18 3.31 1.50
CA ILE A 216 12.79 3.65 1.23
C ILE A 216 12.68 5.17 1.06
N SER A 217 12.22 5.60 -0.10
CA SER A 217 12.05 7.02 -0.42
C SER A 217 10.86 7.61 0.34
N HIS A 218 10.97 8.86 0.78
CA HIS A 218 9.85 9.61 1.36
C HIS A 218 8.84 10.07 0.30
N ASN A 219 9.19 9.94 -0.99
CA ASN A 219 8.31 10.36 -2.07
C ASN A 219 7.35 9.21 -2.42
N ILE A 220 6.15 9.22 -1.83
CA ILE A 220 5.15 8.14 -2.00
C ILE A 220 4.49 8.26 -3.39
N CYS A 221 4.09 9.47 -3.77
CA CYS A 221 3.47 9.82 -5.05
C CYS A 221 4.16 11.07 -5.64
N PRO A 222 5.41 10.98 -6.14
CA PRO A 222 6.21 12.15 -6.57
C PRO A 222 5.75 12.87 -7.85
N SER A 223 4.81 12.29 -8.61
CA SER A 223 4.38 12.76 -9.93
C SER A 223 3.10 13.60 -9.88
#